data_AF-A0A495ZS24-F1
#
_entry.id   AF-A0A495ZS24-F1
#
_cell.length_a   1.000
_cell.length_b   1.000
_cell.length_c   1.000
_cell.angle_alpha   90.00
_cell.angle_beta   90.00
_cell.angle_gamma   90.00
#
_symmetry.space_group_name_H-M   'P 1'
#
loop_
_entity.id
_entity.type
_entity.pdbx_description
1 polymer ?
#
loop_
_entity_poly.entity_id
_entity_poly.type
_entity_poly.pdbx_seq_one_letter_code
_entity_poly.pdbx_strand_id
1 'polypeptide(L)'
;MKNTALLLFLILVILTKPCSAIFEGTANANIFIKMSEQRGDFGRLALWHEAAAECLTLISVPMNEIVLNYYKRNGYENWAARTEKEALEIQEQRQLHLKRAKAAWKKSKTSEVDLKAEREKIAKFIRTWLPHYPDRFYNFGTYATFFAELKERAEQKKDYAKVLHLEADAAEMCAVQYEKIPIKYGLKNYEQLRDAYLRHATLLRTLAKQSPKALPPEANIGKRIQLERPKPQITPSKKADKILHIAKSDLRIKAALADQKGIREYAWFQGFVWTVSFYNHGWGNLAIGIIDDKTGKVVDVLKGEPETGKLELLD
;
A
#
# COMPACT_ATOMS: atom_id res chain seq x y z
N MET A 1 14.98 -28.63 32.19
CA MET A 1 15.10 -27.38 31.38
C MET A 1 15.05 -27.68 29.87
N LYS A 2 13.99 -28.35 29.37
CA LYS A 2 13.83 -28.64 27.93
C LYS A 2 12.46 -28.25 27.35
N ASN A 3 11.55 -27.71 28.16
CA ASN A 3 10.18 -27.40 27.74
C ASN A 3 9.86 -25.90 27.63
N THR A 4 10.75 -25.00 28.04
CA THR A 4 10.57 -23.55 27.91
C THR A 4 11.13 -22.96 26.62
N ALA A 5 12.09 -23.64 25.97
CA ALA A 5 12.62 -23.21 24.68
C ALA A 5 11.65 -23.46 23.50
N LEU A 6 10.76 -24.45 23.62
CA LEU A 6 9.78 -24.76 22.57
C LEU A 6 8.59 -23.78 22.58
N LEU A 7 8.27 -23.19 23.73
CA LEU A 7 7.17 -22.22 23.85
C LEU A 7 7.51 -20.84 23.25
N LEU A 8 8.78 -20.43 23.31
CA LEU A 8 9.27 -19.22 22.65
C LEU A 8 9.36 -19.37 21.12
N PHE A 9 9.49 -20.58 20.60
CA PHE A 9 9.47 -20.86 19.16
C PHE A 9 8.04 -20.90 18.60
N LEU A 10 7.04 -21.25 19.41
CA LEU A 10 5.61 -21.15 19.07
C LEU A 10 5.02 -19.74 19.24
N ILE A 11 5.63 -18.86 20.04
CA ILE A 11 5.24 -17.44 20.10
C ILE A 11 5.85 -16.64 18.94
N LEU A 12 6.83 -17.23 18.24
CA LEU A 12 7.27 -16.83 16.91
C LEU A 12 6.40 -17.42 15.79
N VAL A 13 5.18 -17.89 16.10
CA VAL A 13 4.06 -17.81 15.15
C VAL A 13 3.85 -16.33 14.84
N ILE A 14 4.66 -15.82 13.91
CA ILE A 14 4.20 -15.18 12.68
C ILE A 14 2.81 -14.55 12.84
N LEU A 15 2.67 -13.63 13.79
CA LEU A 15 1.81 -12.45 13.67
C LEU A 15 2.52 -11.46 12.73
N THR A 16 3.12 -11.97 11.65
CA THR A 16 3.44 -11.12 10.51
C THR A 16 2.09 -10.83 9.90
N LYS A 17 1.56 -9.66 10.26
CA LYS A 17 0.42 -9.05 9.59
C LYS A 17 0.54 -9.31 8.07
N PRO A 18 -0.58 -9.51 7.36
CA PRO A 18 -0.56 -9.52 5.90
C PRO A 18 0.29 -8.36 5.41
N CYS A 19 0.94 -8.52 4.25
CA CYS A 19 1.80 -7.47 3.70
C CYS A 19 0.98 -6.18 3.68
N SER A 20 1.17 -5.26 4.63
CA SER A 20 0.19 -4.18 4.87
C SER A 20 -0.02 -3.32 3.62
N ALA A 21 1.01 -3.29 2.78
CA ALA A 21 1.05 -2.68 1.47
C ALA A 21 -0.02 -3.21 0.49
N ILE A 22 -0.42 -4.48 0.56
CA ILE A 22 -1.49 -5.03 -0.29
C ILE A 22 -2.86 -4.43 0.05
N PHE A 23 -3.07 -3.95 1.28
CA PHE A 23 -4.34 -3.40 1.76
C PHE A 23 -4.35 -1.87 1.87
N GLU A 24 -3.25 -1.18 1.55
CA GLU A 24 -3.15 0.28 1.82
C GLU A 24 -4.23 1.11 1.10
N GLY A 25 -4.59 0.76 -0.14
CA GLY A 25 -5.66 1.47 -0.86
C GLY A 25 -7.02 1.33 -0.14
N THR A 26 -7.37 0.12 0.27
CA THR A 26 -8.57 -0.17 1.06
C THR A 26 -8.53 0.52 2.43
N ALA A 27 -7.37 0.53 3.10
CA ALA A 27 -7.19 1.22 4.37
C ALA A 27 -7.39 2.74 4.26
N ASN A 28 -6.95 3.35 3.15
CA ASN A 28 -7.17 4.77 2.90
C ASN A 28 -8.62 5.06 2.48
N ALA A 29 -9.30 4.15 1.78
CA ALA A 29 -10.73 4.26 1.54
C ALA A 29 -11.54 4.23 2.85
N ASN A 30 -11.08 3.48 3.86
CA ASN A 30 -11.74 3.42 5.18
C ASN A 30 -11.80 4.77 5.91
N ILE A 31 -10.86 5.69 5.63
CA ILE A 31 -10.90 7.06 6.14
C ILE A 31 -12.20 7.75 5.69
N PHE A 32 -12.50 7.68 4.39
CA PHE A 32 -13.67 8.31 3.79
C PHE A 32 -14.98 7.57 4.09
N ILE A 33 -14.92 6.25 4.26
CA ILE A 33 -16.04 5.45 4.80
C ILE A 33 -16.43 5.99 6.18
N LYS A 34 -15.46 6.14 7.08
CA LYS A 34 -15.72 6.62 8.45
C LYS A 34 -16.32 8.03 8.44
N MET A 35 -15.78 8.93 7.63
CA MET A 35 -16.34 10.28 7.47
C MET A 35 -17.80 10.24 6.99
N SER A 36 -18.09 9.43 5.97
CA SER A 36 -19.44 9.34 5.39
C SER A 36 -20.44 8.73 6.37
N GLU A 37 -20.01 7.72 7.13
CA GLU A 37 -20.80 7.08 8.18
C GLU A 37 -21.18 8.07 9.28
N GLN A 38 -20.21 8.83 9.81
CA GLN A 38 -20.46 9.78 10.88
C GLN A 38 -21.31 10.98 10.44
N ARG A 39 -21.23 11.37 9.16
CA ARG A 39 -22.09 12.40 8.57
C ARG A 39 -23.48 11.90 8.18
N GLY A 40 -23.75 10.59 8.31
CA GLY A 40 -25.01 9.98 7.88
C GLY A 40 -25.25 10.01 6.36
N ASP A 41 -24.20 10.24 5.56
CA ASP A 41 -24.28 10.31 4.10
C ASP A 41 -24.17 8.91 3.50
N PHE A 42 -25.29 8.18 3.52
CA PHE A 42 -25.34 6.78 3.10
C PHE A 42 -25.02 6.57 1.61
N GLY A 43 -25.24 7.58 0.76
CA GLY A 43 -24.88 7.51 -0.65
C GLY A 43 -23.36 7.54 -0.84
N ARG A 44 -22.66 8.49 -0.22
CA ARG A 44 -21.19 8.52 -0.25
C ARG A 44 -20.57 7.33 0.48
N LEU A 45 -21.18 6.89 1.58
CA LEU A 45 -20.76 5.70 2.31
C LEU A 45 -20.78 4.46 1.41
N ALA A 46 -21.84 4.29 0.62
CA ALA A 46 -21.96 3.18 -0.31
C ALA A 46 -20.84 3.21 -1.37
N LEU A 47 -20.60 4.39 -1.98
CA LEU A 47 -19.54 4.59 -2.96
C LEU A 47 -18.14 4.29 -2.41
N TRP A 48 -17.84 4.72 -1.18
CA TRP A 48 -16.53 4.47 -0.60
C TRP A 48 -16.33 3.01 -0.19
N HIS A 49 -17.40 2.30 0.19
CA HIS A 49 -17.33 0.84 0.33
C HIS A 49 -17.07 0.15 -1.02
N GLU A 50 -17.70 0.58 -2.12
CA GLU A 50 -17.40 0.07 -3.47
C GLU A 50 -15.95 0.35 -3.86
N ALA A 51 -15.45 1.56 -3.64
CA ALA A 51 -14.06 1.94 -3.91
C ALA A 51 -13.05 1.09 -3.12
N ALA A 52 -13.36 0.79 -1.86
CA ALA A 52 -12.53 -0.09 -1.03
C ALA A 52 -12.49 -1.53 -1.58
N ALA A 53 -13.63 -2.06 -2.05
CA ALA A 53 -13.72 -3.37 -2.70
C ALA A 53 -13.03 -3.39 -4.08
N GLU A 54 -13.08 -2.26 -4.79
CA GLU A 54 -12.40 -2.06 -6.06
C GLU A 54 -10.88 -2.06 -5.86
N CYS A 55 -10.34 -1.37 -4.84
CA CYS A 55 -8.92 -1.45 -4.50
C CYS A 55 -8.47 -2.90 -4.25
N LEU A 56 -9.26 -3.70 -3.51
CA LEU A 56 -8.97 -5.12 -3.31
C LEU A 56 -8.91 -5.88 -4.64
N THR A 57 -9.85 -5.60 -5.54
CA THR A 57 -9.98 -6.28 -6.83
C THR A 57 -8.86 -5.91 -7.79
N LEU A 58 -8.55 -4.62 -7.92
CA LEU A 58 -7.63 -4.10 -8.93
C LEU A 58 -6.17 -4.15 -8.49
N ILE A 59 -5.90 -4.21 -7.18
CA ILE A 59 -4.56 -4.09 -6.61
C ILE A 59 -4.22 -5.35 -5.79
N SER A 60 -4.96 -5.61 -4.71
CA SER A 60 -4.59 -6.66 -3.74
C SER A 60 -4.62 -8.07 -4.35
N VAL A 61 -5.70 -8.40 -5.08
CA VAL A 61 -5.84 -9.71 -5.76
C VAL A 61 -4.69 -9.96 -6.74
N PRO A 62 -4.43 -9.11 -7.75
CA PRO A 62 -3.35 -9.39 -8.70
C PRO A 62 -1.97 -9.41 -8.03
N MET A 63 -1.72 -8.57 -7.01
CA MET A 63 -0.46 -8.62 -6.26
C MET A 63 -0.27 -9.94 -5.53
N ASN A 64 -1.30 -10.40 -4.82
CA ASN A 64 -1.28 -11.67 -4.11
C ASN A 64 -1.07 -12.86 -5.07
N GLU A 65 -1.77 -12.85 -6.22
CA GLU A 65 -1.61 -13.88 -7.25
C GLU A 65 -0.19 -13.92 -7.83
N ILE A 66 0.43 -12.77 -8.11
CA ILE A 66 1.80 -12.70 -8.62
C ILE A 66 2.77 -13.35 -7.62
N VAL A 67 2.65 -12.98 -6.35
CA VAL A 67 3.50 -13.49 -5.27
C VAL A 67 3.27 -14.97 -5.02
N LEU A 68 2.02 -15.42 -4.99
CA LEU A 68 1.66 -16.83 -4.81
C LEU A 68 2.24 -17.71 -5.92
N ASN A 69 2.09 -17.27 -7.17
CA ASN A 69 2.62 -17.99 -8.32
C ASN A 69 4.13 -18.10 -8.26
N TYR A 70 4.82 -17.04 -7.83
CA TYR A 70 6.27 -17.07 -7.63
C TYR A 70 6.67 -18.08 -6.55
N TYR A 71 6.00 -18.06 -5.39
CA TYR A 71 6.30 -18.99 -4.30
C TYR A 71 6.09 -20.45 -4.69
N LYS A 72 4.97 -20.76 -5.36
CA LYS A 72 4.68 -22.12 -5.83
C LYS A 72 5.71 -22.63 -6.84
N ARG A 73 6.06 -21.82 -7.84
CA ARG A 73 7.02 -22.20 -8.89
C ARG A 73 8.43 -22.47 -8.35
N ASN A 74 8.80 -21.83 -7.25
CA ASN A 74 10.14 -21.93 -6.67
C ASN A 74 10.19 -22.80 -5.40
N GLY A 75 9.12 -23.52 -5.06
CA GLY A 75 9.10 -24.45 -3.93
C GLY A 75 9.10 -23.79 -2.55
N TYR A 76 8.64 -22.54 -2.42
CA TYR A 76 8.53 -21.84 -1.14
C TYR A 76 7.21 -22.15 -0.42
N GLU A 77 7.01 -23.40 0.00
CA GLU A 77 5.72 -23.93 0.50
C GLU A 77 5.11 -23.11 1.64
N ASN A 78 5.89 -22.77 2.68
CA ASN A 78 5.40 -21.97 3.81
C ASN A 78 4.94 -20.57 3.38
N TRP A 79 5.66 -19.97 2.44
CA TRP A 79 5.30 -18.66 1.90
C TRP A 79 4.05 -18.76 1.00
N ALA A 80 3.95 -19.81 0.19
CA ALA A 80 2.77 -20.08 -0.62
C ALA A 80 1.51 -20.27 0.25
N ALA A 81 1.58 -21.11 1.28
CA ALA A 81 0.47 -21.37 2.20
C ALA A 81 0.01 -20.08 2.92
N ARG A 82 0.95 -19.23 3.34
CA ARG A 82 0.64 -17.91 3.91
C ARG A 82 -0.11 -17.03 2.90
N THR A 83 0.34 -16.97 1.66
CA THR A 83 -0.26 -16.14 0.60
C THR A 83 -1.62 -16.69 0.14
N GLU A 84 -1.87 -17.99 0.25
CA GLU A 84 -3.20 -18.58 0.05
C GLU A 84 -4.19 -18.12 1.10
N LYS A 85 -3.76 -18.07 2.38
CA LYS A 85 -4.58 -17.50 3.46
C LYS A 85 -4.87 -16.02 3.21
N GLU A 86 -3.86 -15.24 2.81
CA GLU A 86 -4.04 -13.82 2.47
C GLU A 86 -5.03 -13.64 1.29
N ALA A 87 -5.06 -14.56 0.33
CA ALA A 87 -6.05 -14.56 -0.76
C ALA A 87 -7.50 -14.68 -0.24
N LEU A 88 -7.73 -15.54 0.75
CA LEU A 88 -9.04 -15.70 1.40
C LEU A 88 -9.41 -14.42 2.16
N GLU A 89 -8.49 -13.85 2.93
CA GLU A 89 -8.70 -12.60 3.69
C GLU A 89 -9.06 -11.42 2.75
N ILE A 90 -8.38 -11.30 1.60
CA ILE A 90 -8.71 -10.31 0.57
C ILE A 90 -10.15 -10.49 0.08
N GLN A 91 -10.54 -11.74 -0.22
CA GLN A 91 -11.89 -12.02 -0.72
C GLN A 91 -12.97 -11.77 0.33
N GLU A 92 -12.74 -12.17 1.58
CA GLU A 92 -13.65 -11.91 2.69
C GLU A 92 -13.86 -10.41 2.91
N GLN A 93 -12.79 -9.62 2.95
CA GLN A 93 -12.88 -8.17 3.06
C GLN A 93 -13.63 -7.56 1.87
N ARG A 94 -13.35 -8.02 0.65
CA ARG A 94 -14.04 -7.55 -0.56
C ARG A 94 -15.55 -7.80 -0.46
N GLN A 95 -15.97 -8.99 -0.06
CA GLN A 95 -17.39 -9.31 0.10
C GLN A 95 -18.04 -8.51 1.23
N LEU A 96 -17.32 -8.28 2.34
CA LEU A 96 -17.78 -7.43 3.43
C LEU A 96 -18.06 -6.01 2.95
N HIS A 97 -17.14 -5.41 2.20
CA HIS A 97 -17.32 -4.07 1.62
C HIS A 97 -18.51 -4.01 0.66
N LEU A 98 -18.65 -4.97 -0.26
CA LEU A 98 -19.79 -5.02 -1.18
C LEU A 98 -21.13 -5.18 -0.44
N LYS A 99 -21.18 -6.01 0.60
CA LYS A 99 -22.37 -6.17 1.44
C LYS A 99 -22.73 -4.85 2.15
N ARG A 100 -21.75 -4.14 2.68
CA ARG A 100 -21.94 -2.84 3.34
C ARG A 100 -22.37 -1.76 2.35
N ALA A 101 -21.79 -1.71 1.16
CA ALA A 101 -22.23 -0.81 0.09
C ALA A 101 -23.71 -1.04 -0.26
N LYS A 102 -24.11 -2.29 -0.48
CA LYS A 102 -25.51 -2.66 -0.77
C LYS A 102 -26.45 -2.23 0.36
N ALA A 103 -26.03 -2.37 1.62
CA ALA A 103 -26.83 -1.94 2.77
C ALA A 103 -26.94 -0.41 2.86
N ALA A 104 -25.86 0.33 2.57
CA ALA A 104 -25.84 1.78 2.54
C ALA A 104 -26.70 2.34 1.40
N TRP A 105 -26.65 1.75 0.20
CA TRP A 105 -27.51 2.17 -0.92
C TRP A 105 -29.00 2.12 -0.59
N LYS A 106 -29.46 1.10 0.14
CA LYS A 106 -30.86 1.00 0.59
C LYS A 106 -31.32 2.15 1.48
N LYS A 107 -30.39 2.83 2.15
CA LYS A 107 -30.65 3.96 3.05
C LYS A 107 -30.37 5.31 2.38
N SER A 108 -29.78 5.30 1.19
CA SER A 108 -29.32 6.51 0.52
C SER A 108 -30.50 7.42 0.14
N LYS A 109 -30.31 8.71 0.44
CA LYS A 109 -31.15 9.82 -0.06
C LYS A 109 -30.29 10.89 -0.75
N THR A 110 -29.00 10.60 -0.95
CA THR A 110 -28.02 11.53 -1.52
C THR A 110 -28.36 11.79 -2.98
N SER A 111 -28.30 13.05 -3.42
CA SER A 111 -28.66 13.44 -4.78
C SER A 111 -27.69 12.84 -5.81
N GLU A 112 -28.17 12.52 -7.03
CA GLU A 112 -27.31 11.99 -8.09
C GLU A 112 -26.20 12.98 -8.50
N VAL A 113 -26.46 14.28 -8.39
CA VAL A 113 -25.46 15.32 -8.66
C VAL A 113 -24.28 15.23 -7.68
N ASP A 114 -24.57 15.06 -6.39
CA ASP A 114 -23.53 14.87 -5.36
C ASP A 114 -22.78 13.55 -5.53
N LEU A 115 -23.49 12.49 -5.91
CA LEU A 115 -22.90 11.17 -6.16
C LEU A 115 -21.96 11.21 -7.37
N LYS A 116 -22.32 11.93 -8.44
CA LYS A 116 -21.45 12.10 -9.61
C LYS A 116 -20.13 12.77 -9.24
N ALA A 117 -20.18 13.86 -8.48
CA ALA A 117 -18.96 14.53 -8.01
C ALA A 117 -18.11 13.62 -7.12
N GLU A 118 -18.74 12.78 -6.30
CA GLU A 118 -18.02 11.81 -5.46
C GLU A 118 -17.37 10.68 -6.28
N ARG A 119 -18.06 10.16 -7.31
CA ARG A 119 -17.50 9.17 -8.24
C ARG A 119 -16.25 9.69 -8.95
N GLU A 120 -16.21 10.97 -9.30
CA GLU A 120 -15.01 11.59 -9.89
C GLU A 120 -13.82 11.63 -8.90
N LYS A 121 -14.08 11.85 -7.60
CA LYS A 121 -13.02 11.77 -6.57
C LYS A 121 -12.52 10.34 -6.43
N ILE A 122 -13.42 9.35 -6.40
CA ILE A 122 -13.07 7.94 -6.31
C ILE A 122 -12.26 7.48 -7.54
N ALA A 123 -12.61 7.93 -8.75
CA ALA A 123 -11.82 7.62 -9.94
C ALA A 123 -10.38 8.17 -9.83
N LYS A 124 -10.21 9.39 -9.31
CA LYS A 124 -8.88 9.96 -9.04
C LYS A 124 -8.12 9.21 -7.95
N PHE A 125 -8.83 8.80 -6.90
CA PHE A 125 -8.30 7.97 -5.81
C PHE A 125 -7.73 6.67 -6.35
N ILE A 126 -8.54 5.88 -7.06
CA ILE A 126 -8.12 4.59 -7.61
C ILE A 126 -6.92 4.76 -8.55
N ARG A 127 -6.97 5.75 -9.46
CA ARG A 127 -5.83 6.04 -10.37
C ARG A 127 -4.55 6.42 -9.64
N THR A 128 -4.64 7.04 -8.47
CA THR A 128 -3.48 7.38 -7.63
C THR A 128 -2.91 6.13 -6.95
N TRP A 129 -3.77 5.17 -6.58
CA TRP A 129 -3.39 3.96 -5.87
C TRP A 129 -2.92 2.81 -6.78
N LEU A 130 -3.36 2.74 -8.03
CA LEU A 130 -2.93 1.68 -8.97
C LEU A 130 -1.40 1.52 -9.12
N PRO A 131 -0.60 2.59 -9.35
CA PRO A 131 0.85 2.44 -9.49
C PRO A 131 1.58 2.38 -8.15
N HIS A 132 0.89 2.61 -7.03
CA HIS A 132 1.51 2.90 -5.74
C HIS A 132 2.37 1.79 -5.17
N TYR A 133 1.94 0.54 -5.33
CA TYR A 133 2.72 -0.61 -4.90
C TYR A 133 3.95 -0.83 -5.79
N PRO A 134 3.82 -0.99 -7.12
CA PRO A 134 4.99 -1.19 -7.97
C PRO A 134 5.99 -0.02 -7.91
N ASP A 135 5.52 1.23 -7.78
CA ASP A 135 6.35 2.43 -7.59
C ASP A 135 7.18 2.45 -6.32
N ARG A 136 6.94 1.51 -5.41
CA ARG A 136 7.61 1.41 -4.13
C ARG A 136 8.02 -0.02 -3.78
N PHE A 137 8.01 -0.92 -4.77
CA PHE A 137 8.26 -2.34 -4.62
C PHE A 137 9.56 -2.64 -3.85
N TYR A 138 10.67 -1.94 -4.16
CA TYR A 138 11.95 -2.19 -3.48
C TYR A 138 12.06 -1.60 -2.06
N ASN A 139 11.07 -0.81 -1.63
CA ASN A 139 11.10 -0.12 -0.34
C ASN A 139 10.28 -0.83 0.75
N PHE A 140 9.37 -1.74 0.37
CA PHE A 140 8.53 -2.48 1.32
C PHE A 140 8.01 -3.80 0.74
N GLY A 141 7.14 -4.46 1.50
CA GLY A 141 6.39 -5.62 1.05
C GLY A 141 7.29 -6.77 0.65
N THR A 142 6.92 -7.51 -0.39
CA THR A 142 7.60 -8.75 -0.78
C THR A 142 9.10 -8.58 -0.99
N TYR A 143 9.56 -7.46 -1.56
CA TYR A 143 11.01 -7.24 -1.70
C TYR A 143 11.68 -7.14 -0.33
N ALA A 144 11.20 -6.24 0.53
CA ALA A 144 11.80 -5.99 1.83
C ALA A 144 11.69 -7.19 2.79
N THR A 145 10.61 -7.98 2.71
CA THR A 145 10.35 -9.08 3.65
C THR A 145 10.81 -10.45 3.17
N PHE A 146 11.08 -10.62 1.88
CA PHE A 146 11.43 -11.92 1.31
C PHE A 146 12.71 -11.85 0.47
N PHE A 147 12.73 -11.03 -0.59
CA PHE A 147 13.91 -10.97 -1.48
C PHE A 147 15.15 -10.43 -0.77
N ALA A 148 15.02 -9.36 0.03
CA ALA A 148 16.14 -8.76 0.75
C ALA A 148 16.80 -9.76 1.73
N GLU A 149 16.01 -10.53 2.46
CA GLU A 149 16.51 -11.55 3.40
C GLU A 149 17.23 -12.69 2.68
N LEU A 150 16.65 -13.19 1.57
CA LEU A 150 17.28 -14.24 0.77
C LEU A 150 18.57 -13.75 0.10
N LYS A 151 18.58 -12.51 -0.37
CA LYS A 151 19.76 -11.86 -0.96
C LYS A 151 20.88 -11.74 0.06
N GLU A 152 20.59 -11.21 1.25
CA GLU A 152 21.58 -11.05 2.31
C GLU A 152 22.23 -12.40 2.66
N ARG A 153 21.43 -13.46 2.80
CA ARG A 153 21.94 -14.81 3.06
C ARG A 153 22.82 -15.35 1.93
N ALA A 154 22.49 -15.06 0.68
CA ALA A 154 23.30 -15.46 -0.47
C ALA A 154 24.63 -14.67 -0.54
N GLU A 155 24.59 -13.36 -0.24
CA GLU A 155 25.78 -12.51 -0.15
C GLU A 155 26.73 -12.99 0.95
N GLN A 156 26.22 -13.34 2.14
CA GLN A 156 27.02 -13.90 3.24
C GLN A 156 27.73 -15.19 2.83
N LYS A 157 27.10 -16.00 1.97
CA LYS A 157 27.67 -17.24 1.42
C LYS A 157 28.57 -17.01 0.20
N LYS A 158 28.72 -15.76 -0.25
CA LYS A 158 29.41 -15.38 -1.49
C LYS A 158 28.83 -16.08 -2.73
N ASP A 159 27.55 -16.43 -2.68
CA ASP A 159 26.82 -17.03 -3.80
C ASP A 159 26.26 -15.92 -4.70
N TYR A 160 27.16 -15.25 -5.43
CA TYR A 160 26.81 -14.08 -6.23
C TYR A 160 25.91 -14.43 -7.42
N ALA A 161 25.99 -15.66 -7.96
CA ALA A 161 25.05 -16.12 -8.97
C ALA A 161 23.62 -16.15 -8.42
N LYS A 162 23.42 -16.67 -7.20
CA LYS A 162 22.12 -16.65 -6.54
C LYS A 162 21.62 -15.26 -6.23
N VAL A 163 22.49 -14.35 -5.78
CA VAL A 163 22.10 -12.93 -5.57
C VAL A 163 21.54 -12.33 -6.86
N LEU A 164 22.22 -12.53 -7.98
CA LEU A 164 21.77 -12.03 -9.28
C LEU A 164 20.45 -12.66 -9.74
N HIS A 165 20.24 -13.95 -9.49
CA HIS A 165 18.96 -14.59 -9.77
C HIS A 165 17.81 -14.02 -8.92
N LEU A 166 18.04 -13.79 -7.62
CA LEU A 166 17.04 -13.20 -6.72
C LEU A 166 16.66 -11.77 -7.15
N GLU A 167 17.64 -10.95 -7.51
CA GLU A 167 17.38 -9.59 -8.02
C GLU A 167 16.69 -9.62 -9.40
N ALA A 168 17.02 -10.59 -10.26
CA ALA A 168 16.33 -10.75 -11.54
C ALA A 168 14.85 -11.11 -11.35
N ASP A 169 14.56 -12.01 -10.43
CA ASP A 169 13.20 -12.42 -10.09
C ASP A 169 12.41 -11.29 -9.44
N ALA A 170 13.05 -10.49 -8.57
CA ALA A 170 12.46 -9.29 -8.01
C ALA A 170 12.11 -8.26 -9.10
N ALA A 171 13.02 -8.01 -10.05
CA ALA A 171 12.78 -7.10 -11.17
C ALA A 171 11.64 -7.60 -12.08
N GLU A 172 11.62 -8.88 -12.43
CA GLU A 172 10.54 -9.48 -13.21
C GLU A 172 9.19 -9.40 -12.48
N MET A 173 9.17 -9.67 -11.17
CA MET A 173 7.96 -9.53 -10.35
C MET A 173 7.43 -8.09 -10.36
N CYS A 174 8.32 -7.10 -10.23
CA CYS A 174 7.95 -5.68 -10.31
C CYS A 174 7.38 -5.32 -11.70
N ALA A 175 7.99 -5.83 -12.79
CA ALA A 175 7.48 -5.64 -14.14
C ALA A 175 6.06 -6.20 -14.31
N VAL A 176 5.81 -7.42 -13.83
CA VAL A 176 4.48 -8.06 -13.91
C VAL A 176 3.44 -7.27 -13.11
N GLN A 177 3.83 -6.62 -12.00
CA GLN A 177 2.92 -5.73 -11.26
C GLN A 177 2.54 -4.49 -12.08
N TYR A 178 3.51 -3.84 -12.74
CA TYR A 178 3.20 -2.73 -13.65
C TYR A 178 2.25 -3.15 -14.77
N GLU A 179 2.46 -4.34 -15.35
CA GLU A 179 1.61 -4.89 -16.38
C GLU A 179 0.18 -5.14 -15.90
N LYS A 180 0.03 -5.88 -14.79
CA LYS A 180 -1.28 -6.34 -14.31
C LYS A 180 -2.09 -5.29 -13.57
N ILE A 181 -1.47 -4.22 -13.11
CA ILE A 181 -2.11 -3.20 -12.28
C ILE A 181 -2.22 -1.89 -13.07
N PRO A 182 -1.26 -0.93 -13.06
CA PRO A 182 -1.49 0.35 -13.73
C PRO A 182 -1.71 0.23 -15.25
N ILE A 183 -0.93 -0.59 -15.98
CA ILE A 183 -1.05 -0.70 -17.45
C ILE A 183 -2.39 -1.31 -17.85
N LYS A 184 -2.78 -2.43 -17.23
CA LYS A 184 -4.07 -3.11 -17.48
C LYS A 184 -5.27 -2.16 -17.33
N TYR A 185 -5.18 -1.19 -16.42
CA TYR A 185 -6.24 -0.21 -16.16
C TYR A 185 -6.01 1.14 -16.87
N GLY A 186 -5.19 1.15 -17.92
CA GLY A 186 -5.07 2.26 -18.87
C GLY A 186 -4.18 3.42 -18.41
N LEU A 187 -3.34 3.23 -17.39
CA LEU A 187 -2.36 4.23 -17.01
C LEU A 187 -1.17 4.18 -17.97
N LYS A 188 -1.01 5.25 -18.76
CA LYS A 188 0.08 5.46 -19.70
C LYS A 188 1.43 5.70 -19.01
N ASN A 189 2.51 5.45 -19.76
CA ASN A 189 3.91 5.69 -19.41
C ASN A 189 4.48 4.72 -18.35
N TYR A 190 3.77 3.62 -18.07
CA TYR A 190 4.25 2.57 -17.17
C TYR A 190 4.87 1.40 -17.96
N GLU A 191 4.60 1.30 -19.27
CA GLU A 191 5.20 0.32 -20.17
C GLU A 191 6.72 0.46 -20.20
N GLN A 192 7.23 1.69 -20.23
CA GLN A 192 8.67 1.95 -20.20
C GLN A 192 9.34 1.43 -18.91
N LEU A 193 8.65 1.50 -17.76
CA LEU A 193 9.14 0.99 -16.49
C LEU A 193 9.11 -0.54 -16.47
N ARG A 194 7.99 -1.14 -16.88
CA ARG A 194 7.90 -2.60 -17.08
C ARG A 194 9.05 -3.09 -17.94
N ASP A 195 9.28 -2.46 -19.09
CA ASP A 195 10.30 -2.89 -20.05
C ASP A 195 11.72 -2.67 -19.49
N ALA A 196 11.96 -1.59 -18.73
CA ALA A 196 13.23 -1.37 -18.04
C ALA A 196 13.51 -2.48 -17.02
N TYR A 197 12.53 -2.87 -16.22
CA TYR A 197 12.66 -3.98 -15.27
C TYR A 197 12.88 -5.34 -15.97
N LEU A 198 12.19 -5.61 -17.09
CA LEU A 198 12.40 -6.85 -17.86
C LEU A 198 13.81 -6.91 -18.48
N ARG A 199 14.29 -5.80 -19.04
CA ARG A 199 15.68 -5.69 -19.53
C ARG A 199 16.67 -5.91 -18.39
N HIS A 200 16.41 -5.32 -17.24
CA HIS A 200 17.25 -5.49 -16.05
C HIS A 200 17.28 -6.95 -15.57
N ALA A 201 16.14 -7.61 -15.46
CA ALA A 201 16.06 -9.03 -15.10
C ALA A 201 16.86 -9.92 -16.06
N THR A 202 16.75 -9.65 -17.37
CA THR A 202 17.50 -10.38 -18.41
C THR A 202 19.00 -10.19 -18.29
N LEU A 203 19.45 -8.96 -18.04
CA LEU A 203 20.85 -8.64 -17.79
C LEU A 203 21.38 -9.41 -16.57
N LEU A 204 20.67 -9.37 -15.44
CA LEU A 204 21.07 -10.05 -14.22
C LEU A 204 21.16 -11.57 -14.40
N ARG A 205 20.21 -12.19 -15.12
CA ARG A 205 20.27 -13.62 -15.48
C ARG A 205 21.47 -13.95 -16.36
N THR A 206 21.86 -13.04 -17.25
CA THR A 206 23.05 -13.21 -18.10
C THR A 206 24.34 -13.14 -17.28
N LEU A 207 24.44 -12.17 -16.37
CA LEU A 207 25.57 -12.04 -15.45
C LEU A 207 25.68 -13.24 -14.50
N ALA A 208 24.55 -13.77 -14.03
CA ALA A 208 24.54 -14.94 -13.14
C ALA A 208 25.20 -16.17 -13.79
N LYS A 209 24.95 -16.40 -15.10
CA LYS A 209 25.56 -17.50 -15.87
C LYS A 209 27.08 -17.39 -15.96
N GLN A 210 27.64 -16.19 -15.86
CA GLN A 210 29.08 -15.96 -15.88
C GLN A 210 29.76 -16.35 -14.56
N SER A 211 28.99 -16.76 -13.53
CA SER A 211 29.49 -17.17 -12.22
C SER A 211 30.47 -16.16 -11.62
N PRO A 212 30.03 -14.91 -11.40
CA PRO A 212 30.95 -13.82 -11.06
C PRO A 212 31.57 -14.04 -9.67
N LYS A 213 32.86 -13.71 -9.55
CA LYS A 213 33.61 -13.83 -8.29
C LYS A 213 33.34 -12.70 -7.30
N ALA A 214 32.64 -11.65 -7.74
CA ALA A 214 32.23 -10.50 -6.95
C ALA A 214 30.87 -10.01 -7.47
N LEU A 215 30.09 -9.35 -6.61
CA LEU A 215 28.80 -8.82 -7.00
C LEU A 215 28.97 -7.63 -7.97
N PRO A 216 28.47 -7.70 -9.21
CA PRO A 216 28.57 -6.59 -10.15
C PRO A 216 27.64 -5.43 -9.71
N PRO A 217 28.01 -4.17 -10.00
CA PRO A 217 27.24 -2.99 -9.57
C PRO A 217 25.80 -2.99 -10.10
N GLU A 218 25.56 -3.67 -11.22
CA GLU A 218 24.26 -3.86 -11.84
C GLU A 218 23.24 -4.47 -10.87
N ALA A 219 23.66 -5.32 -9.92
CA ALA A 219 22.77 -5.95 -8.94
C ALA A 219 21.94 -4.97 -8.10
N ASN A 220 22.33 -3.69 -8.04
CA ASN A 220 21.62 -2.66 -7.27
C ASN A 220 20.82 -1.67 -8.14
N ILE A 221 20.76 -1.88 -9.47
CA ILE A 221 20.10 -0.95 -10.40
C ILE A 221 18.57 -0.98 -10.27
N GLY A 222 17.95 -2.08 -9.84
CA GLY A 222 16.50 -2.18 -9.65
C GLY A 222 15.89 -1.00 -8.86
N LYS A 223 16.55 -0.59 -7.76
CA LYS A 223 16.14 0.57 -6.95
C LYS A 223 16.24 1.91 -7.70
N ARG A 224 17.16 2.02 -8.67
CA ARG A 224 17.38 3.26 -9.46
C ARG A 224 16.36 3.41 -10.58
N ILE A 225 15.93 2.32 -11.22
CA ILE A 225 14.85 2.35 -12.22
C ILE A 225 13.59 2.97 -11.62
N GLN A 226 13.31 2.69 -10.36
CA GLN A 226 12.20 3.26 -9.60
C GLN A 226 12.28 4.80 -9.45
N LEU A 227 13.48 5.39 -9.50
CA LEU A 227 13.69 6.84 -9.40
C LEU A 227 13.37 7.56 -10.72
N GLU A 228 13.38 6.85 -11.85
CA GLU A 228 13.05 7.35 -13.18
C GLU A 228 11.54 7.28 -13.49
N ARG A 229 10.71 7.10 -12.44
CA ARG A 229 9.26 6.96 -12.57
C ARG A 229 8.63 8.13 -13.35
N PRO A 230 7.61 7.83 -14.19
CA PRO A 230 6.87 8.88 -14.87
C PRO A 230 6.23 9.81 -13.84
N LYS A 231 6.05 11.08 -14.21
CA LYS A 231 5.27 11.99 -13.37
C LYS A 231 3.88 11.41 -13.14
N PRO A 232 3.36 11.43 -11.90
CA PRO A 232 2.00 10.99 -11.64
C PRO A 232 1.02 11.70 -12.58
N GLN A 233 0.06 10.98 -13.15
CA GLN A 233 -0.96 11.60 -14.01
C GLN A 233 -1.80 12.61 -13.24
N ILE A 234 -1.92 12.42 -11.92
CA ILE A 234 -2.60 13.32 -11.01
C ILE A 234 -1.53 13.88 -10.09
N THR A 235 -1.22 15.16 -10.26
CA THR A 235 -0.25 15.85 -9.42
C THR A 235 -0.98 16.71 -8.40
N PRO A 236 -0.51 16.73 -7.14
CA PRO A 236 -1.06 17.65 -6.17
C PRO A 236 -0.66 19.08 -6.51
N SER A 237 -1.56 20.03 -6.26
CA SER A 237 -1.29 21.46 -6.41
C SER A 237 -0.44 22.04 -5.28
N LYS A 238 -0.31 21.33 -4.15
CA LYS A 238 0.54 21.71 -3.02
C LYS A 238 1.64 20.68 -2.77
N LYS A 239 2.74 21.14 -2.17
CA LYS A 239 3.83 20.26 -1.72
C LYS A 239 3.51 19.66 -0.36
N ALA A 240 3.99 18.44 -0.11
CA ALA A 240 3.79 17.71 1.13
C ALA A 240 4.20 18.53 2.37
N ASP A 241 5.35 19.22 2.35
CA ASP A 241 5.82 20.02 3.50
C ASP A 241 4.85 21.15 3.88
N LYS A 242 4.23 21.79 2.88
CA LYS A 242 3.22 22.83 3.11
C LYS A 242 1.96 22.23 3.73
N ILE A 243 1.56 21.05 3.27
CA ILE A 243 0.40 20.32 3.79
C ILE A 243 0.65 19.86 5.24
N LEU A 244 1.84 19.36 5.55
CA LEU A 244 2.25 19.02 6.90
C LEU A 244 2.19 20.24 7.84
N HIS A 245 2.70 21.39 7.38
CA HIS A 245 2.64 22.63 8.16
C HIS A 245 1.19 23.09 8.42
N ILE A 246 0.32 22.99 7.42
CA ILE A 246 -1.12 23.29 7.57
C ILE A 246 -1.75 22.35 8.61
N ALA A 247 -1.53 21.04 8.49
CA ALA A 247 -2.08 20.05 9.42
C ALA A 247 -1.67 20.32 10.87
N LYS A 248 -0.37 20.59 11.10
CA LYS A 248 0.15 20.91 12.43
C LYS A 248 -0.41 22.19 13.03
N SER A 249 -0.88 23.11 12.20
CA SER A 249 -1.39 24.40 12.64
C SER A 249 -2.86 24.35 13.03
N ASP A 250 -3.59 23.31 12.63
CA ASP A 250 -5.01 23.11 12.96
C ASP A 250 -5.19 22.86 14.47
N LEU A 251 -6.13 23.58 15.08
CA LEU A 251 -6.38 23.54 16.52
C LEU A 251 -6.90 22.18 16.98
N ARG A 252 -7.71 21.47 16.18
CA ARG A 252 -8.25 20.15 16.52
C ARG A 252 -7.14 19.10 16.51
N ILE A 253 -6.22 19.18 15.54
CA ILE A 253 -5.03 18.33 15.49
C ILE A 253 -4.12 18.61 16.70
N LYS A 254 -3.84 19.88 17.01
CA LYS A 254 -3.04 20.23 18.20
C LYS A 254 -3.67 19.68 19.48
N ALA A 255 -4.98 19.84 19.64
CA ALA A 255 -5.71 19.31 20.79
C ALA A 255 -5.64 17.78 20.87
N ALA A 256 -5.79 17.07 19.74
CA ALA A 256 -5.68 15.62 19.69
C ALA A 256 -4.29 15.09 20.06
N LEU A 257 -3.25 15.92 19.88
CA LEU A 257 -1.85 15.55 20.06
C LEU A 257 -1.20 16.12 21.34
N ALA A 258 -1.92 16.90 22.15
CA ALA A 258 -1.35 17.71 23.23
C ALA A 258 -0.48 16.92 24.23
N ASP A 259 -0.90 15.70 24.58
CA ASP A 259 -0.21 14.85 25.56
C ASP A 259 0.60 13.70 24.92
N GLN A 260 0.73 13.71 23.60
CA GLN A 260 1.35 12.62 22.85
C GLN A 260 2.84 12.89 22.63
N LYS A 261 3.68 11.89 22.89
CA LYS A 261 5.14 11.94 22.66
C LYS A 261 5.54 11.03 21.50
N GLY A 262 6.68 11.35 20.88
CA GLY A 262 7.25 10.52 19.81
C GLY A 262 6.38 10.45 18.56
N ILE A 263 5.63 11.51 18.27
CA ILE A 263 4.72 11.59 17.13
C ILE A 263 5.52 11.60 15.84
N ARG A 264 5.13 10.72 14.92
CA ARG A 264 5.55 10.68 13.53
C ARG A 264 4.39 11.14 12.66
N GLU A 265 4.75 11.71 11.52
CA GLU A 265 3.80 12.30 10.60
C GLU A 265 4.06 11.84 9.17
N TYR A 266 2.98 11.65 8.43
CA TYR A 266 3.07 11.26 7.05
C TYR A 266 1.95 11.90 6.24
N ALA A 267 2.31 12.73 5.27
CA ALA A 267 1.39 13.33 4.33
C ALA A 267 1.29 12.46 3.07
N TRP A 268 0.07 12.15 2.66
CA TRP A 268 -0.21 11.36 1.48
C TRP A 268 -1.29 12.00 0.62
N PHE A 269 -1.04 12.09 -0.68
CA PHE A 269 -2.01 12.62 -1.63
C PHE A 269 -2.87 11.49 -2.18
N GLN A 270 -4.19 11.67 -2.11
CA GLN A 270 -5.20 10.68 -2.46
C GLN A 270 -5.79 10.91 -3.88
N GLY A 271 -5.16 11.75 -4.70
CA GLY A 271 -5.65 12.12 -6.04
C GLY A 271 -6.64 13.28 -6.08
N PHE A 272 -7.26 13.63 -4.96
CA PHE A 272 -8.18 14.78 -4.85
C PHE A 272 -8.04 15.56 -3.54
N VAL A 273 -7.45 14.95 -2.52
CA VAL A 273 -7.27 15.50 -1.18
C VAL A 273 -5.95 14.99 -0.61
N TRP A 274 -5.41 15.67 0.39
CA TRP A 274 -4.32 15.18 1.21
C TRP A 274 -4.85 14.57 2.50
N THR A 275 -4.24 13.47 2.93
CA THR A 275 -4.39 12.92 4.28
C THR A 275 -3.06 13.06 5.01
N VAL A 276 -3.08 13.57 6.24
CA VAL A 276 -1.90 13.65 7.10
C VAL A 276 -2.13 12.81 8.32
N SER A 277 -1.45 11.67 8.40
CA SER A 277 -1.51 10.78 9.55
C SER A 277 -0.47 11.18 10.58
N PHE A 278 -0.90 11.34 11.82
CA PHE A 278 -0.07 11.48 13.01
C PHE A 278 -0.16 10.18 13.80
N TYR A 279 0.96 9.52 14.08
CA TYR A 279 1.01 8.22 14.74
C TYR A 279 2.22 8.12 15.66
N ASN A 280 2.25 7.17 16.59
CA ASN A 280 3.45 6.83 17.35
C ASN A 280 3.68 5.31 17.32
N HIS A 281 4.77 4.81 17.90
CA HIS A 281 5.10 3.38 17.83
C HIS A 281 4.24 2.48 18.72
N GLY A 282 3.54 3.05 19.70
CA GLY A 282 2.75 2.31 20.69
C GLY A 282 1.25 2.26 20.39
N TRP A 283 0.77 3.18 19.56
CA TRP A 283 -0.64 3.46 19.33
C TRP A 283 -0.80 3.68 17.81
N GLY A 284 -1.92 3.29 17.21
CA GLY A 284 -2.16 3.48 15.77
C GLY A 284 -2.13 4.97 15.33
N ASN A 285 -2.85 5.32 14.27
CA ASN A 285 -3.01 6.74 13.93
C ASN A 285 -3.68 7.46 15.12
N LEU A 286 -2.98 8.42 15.74
CA LEU A 286 -3.45 9.29 16.82
C LEU A 286 -4.42 10.35 16.28
N ALA A 287 -4.12 10.88 15.09
CA ALA A 287 -4.98 11.78 14.37
C ALA A 287 -4.73 11.66 12.85
N ILE A 288 -5.74 11.96 12.04
CA ILE A 288 -5.65 12.07 10.59
C ILE A 288 -6.30 13.38 10.16
N GLY A 289 -5.50 14.32 9.65
CA GLY A 289 -6.00 15.53 9.02
C GLY A 289 -6.33 15.29 7.54
N ILE A 290 -7.44 15.84 7.07
CA ILE A 290 -7.89 15.75 5.68
C ILE A 290 -7.91 17.15 5.11
N ILE A 291 -7.09 17.41 4.10
CA ILE A 291 -6.76 18.75 3.62
C ILE A 291 -7.06 18.85 2.14
N ASP A 292 -7.94 19.77 1.77
CA ASP A 292 -8.27 20.02 0.37
C ASP A 292 -7.03 20.52 -0.38
N ASP A 293 -6.69 19.83 -1.47
CA ASP A 293 -5.45 20.11 -2.19
C ASP A 293 -5.45 21.53 -2.79
N LYS A 294 -6.58 21.99 -3.32
CA LYS A 294 -6.67 23.29 -4.02
C LYS A 294 -6.66 24.47 -3.07
N THR A 295 -7.42 24.40 -1.99
CA THR A 295 -7.60 25.51 -1.03
C THR A 295 -6.61 25.45 0.12
N GLY A 296 -6.10 24.26 0.47
CA GLY A 296 -5.29 24.07 1.67
C GLY A 296 -6.10 24.15 2.97
N LYS A 297 -7.43 24.10 2.91
CA LYS A 297 -8.28 24.06 4.10
C LYS A 297 -8.29 22.65 4.68
N VAL A 298 -8.22 22.55 6.01
CA VAL A 298 -8.46 21.30 6.73
C VAL A 298 -9.96 21.03 6.69
N VAL A 299 -10.35 20.12 5.81
CA VAL A 299 -11.74 19.70 5.59
C VAL A 299 -12.24 18.90 6.78
N ASP A 300 -11.38 18.07 7.35
CA ASP A 300 -11.76 17.24 8.48
C ASP A 300 -10.58 16.71 9.30
N VAL A 301 -10.86 16.25 10.51
CA VAL A 301 -9.89 15.61 11.40
C VAL A 301 -10.51 14.37 12.03
N LEU A 302 -9.86 13.22 11.88
CA LEU A 302 -10.20 12.00 12.59
C LEU A 302 -9.22 11.80 13.75
N LYS A 303 -9.69 11.58 14.97
CA LYS A 303 -8.90 11.16 16.13
C LYS A 303 -8.87 9.65 16.24
N GLY A 304 -7.71 9.10 16.56
CA GLY A 304 -7.57 7.71 16.95
C GLY A 304 -7.96 7.50 18.41
N GLU A 305 -8.80 6.50 18.67
CA GLU A 305 -9.01 5.93 19.99
C GLU A 305 -7.74 5.17 20.41
N PRO A 306 -7.10 5.54 21.54
CA PRO A 306 -5.88 4.90 22.00
C PRO A 306 -6.07 3.38 22.18
N GLU A 307 -7.15 2.95 22.82
CA GLU A 307 -7.32 1.55 23.23
C GLU A 307 -7.72 0.60 22.09
N THR A 308 -8.35 1.12 21.03
CA THR A 308 -8.96 0.29 19.97
C THR A 308 -8.38 0.56 18.59
N GLY A 309 -7.64 1.67 18.41
CA GLY A 309 -7.18 2.14 17.10
C GLY A 309 -8.30 2.59 16.16
N LYS A 310 -9.54 2.71 16.64
CA LYS A 310 -10.68 3.21 15.86
C LYS A 310 -10.53 4.71 15.62
N LEU A 311 -11.03 5.17 14.47
CA LEU A 311 -11.02 6.58 14.10
C LEU A 311 -12.39 7.21 14.39
N GLU A 312 -12.40 8.44 14.91
CA GLU A 312 -13.60 9.25 15.18
C GLU A 312 -13.40 10.69 14.70
N LEU A 313 -14.35 11.26 13.94
CA LEU A 313 -14.39 12.69 13.62
C LEU A 313 -14.29 13.60 14.85
N LEU A 314 -13.46 14.63 14.74
CA LEU A 314 -13.40 15.76 15.66
C LEU A 314 -14.18 16.94 15.07
N ASP A 315 -15.17 17.41 15.81
CA ASP A 315 -15.90 18.64 15.52
C ASP A 315 -14.96 19.87 15.58
#